data_AF-A0A7K3HFT5-F1
#
_entry.id   AF-A0A7K3HFT5-F1
#
_cell.length_a   1.000
_cell.length_b   1.000
_cell.length_c   1.000
_cell.angle_alpha   90.00
_cell.angle_beta   90.00
_cell.angle_gamma   90.00
#
_symmetry.space_group_name_H-M   'P 1'
#
loop_
_entity.id
_entity.type
_entity.pdbx_description
1 polymer ?
#
loop_
_entity_poly.entity_id
_entity_poly.type
_entity_poly.pdbx_seq_one_letter_code
_entity_poly.pdbx_strand_id
1 'polypeptide(L)'
;VPGMGPAERRAARGAPAPGIGADLSGGSASSTLALLAAGLPGNPGTILGHHGTGAGERLLAVTFNDLAAGGGRERDAELERARSLAANPRLHHVVVAGGEEALPYAGLDTVFLTDEPGPSLVTAARHRYRLAAGSADHIVGHGARQVLDAHPARLADLLLDRQRRRLLRPMAALVRADGPGAQSLFVPFTVYRAARRLARTPYREGVRDVAGMLLERRFTDAGGHGGQIRGLPVTAADAGAVDASLAALAWCRPGPAARWLTGEALAEVSVRL
;
A
#
# COMPACT_ATOMS: atom_id res chain seq x y z
N VAL A 1 -20.54 3.44 37.49
CA VAL A 1 -21.13 2.09 37.68
C VAL A 1 -20.18 1.25 38.51
N PRO A 2 -20.47 1.03 39.81
CA PRO A 2 -19.68 0.13 40.65
C PRO A 2 -19.95 -1.33 40.22
N GLY A 3 -18.91 -2.07 39.85
CA GLY A 3 -19.02 -3.46 39.39
C GLY A 3 -18.40 -3.74 38.01
N MET A 4 -18.15 -2.72 37.17
CA MET A 4 -17.47 -2.95 35.88
C MET A 4 -16.01 -3.34 36.06
N GLY A 5 -15.57 -4.37 35.36
CA GLY A 5 -14.16 -4.71 35.24
C GLY A 5 -13.35 -3.66 34.47
N PRO A 6 -11.99 -3.68 34.52
CA PRO A 6 -11.15 -2.77 33.76
C PRO A 6 -11.38 -2.83 32.24
N ALA A 7 -11.75 -3.99 31.71
CA ALA A 7 -12.08 -4.21 30.30
C ALA A 7 -13.43 -3.57 29.93
N GLU A 8 -14.46 -3.73 30.76
CA GLU A 8 -15.79 -3.13 30.55
C GLU A 8 -15.76 -1.60 30.68
N ARG A 9 -14.96 -1.07 31.61
CA ARG A 9 -14.70 0.38 31.70
C ARG A 9 -13.97 0.93 30.46
N ARG A 10 -13.14 0.11 29.81
CA ARG A 10 -12.46 0.47 28.56
C ARG A 10 -13.43 0.45 27.38
N ALA A 11 -14.20 -0.62 27.23
CA ALA A 11 -15.24 -0.73 26.21
C ALA A 11 -16.28 0.40 26.33
N ALA A 12 -16.71 0.76 27.54
CA ALA A 12 -17.62 1.87 27.80
C ALA A 12 -17.03 3.26 27.45
N ARG A 13 -15.71 3.36 27.31
CA ARG A 13 -15.00 4.57 26.83
C ARG A 13 -14.66 4.49 25.33
N GLY A 14 -15.13 3.45 24.63
CA GLY A 14 -14.79 3.20 23.23
C GLY A 14 -13.34 2.77 23.00
N ALA A 15 -12.65 2.28 24.04
CA ALA A 15 -11.28 1.81 23.90
C ALA A 15 -11.23 0.40 23.27
N PRO A 16 -10.18 0.09 22.47
CA PRO A 16 -9.99 -1.22 21.83
C PRO A 16 -10.07 -2.39 22.80
N ALA A 17 -10.47 -3.56 22.29
CA ALA A 17 -10.50 -4.78 23.08
C ALA A 17 -9.11 -5.12 23.64
N PRO A 18 -8.97 -5.59 24.89
CA PRO A 18 -7.68 -6.00 25.43
C PRO A 18 -7.11 -7.18 24.62
N GLY A 19 -5.79 -7.24 24.47
CA GLY A 19 -5.09 -8.31 23.77
C GLY A 19 -4.32 -7.84 22.54
N ILE A 20 -3.76 -8.81 21.81
CA ILE A 20 -2.95 -8.59 20.61
C ILE A 20 -3.80 -8.84 19.37
N GLY A 21 -3.66 -7.94 18.40
CA GLY A 21 -4.35 -7.96 17.12
C GLY A 21 -3.36 -7.70 16.00
N ALA A 22 -3.75 -7.99 14.78
CA ALA A 22 -2.90 -7.82 13.62
C ALA A 22 -3.67 -7.31 12.41
N ASP A 23 -2.95 -6.61 11.54
CA ASP A 23 -3.47 -6.29 10.21
C ASP A 23 -3.51 -7.51 9.31
N LEU A 24 -4.58 -7.61 8.53
CA LEU A 24 -4.68 -8.57 7.45
C LEU A 24 -5.15 -7.85 6.17
N SER A 25 -4.23 -7.13 5.52
CA SER A 25 -4.55 -6.41 4.28
C SER A 25 -4.61 -7.30 3.04
N GLY A 26 -4.16 -8.55 3.13
CA GLY A 26 -3.91 -9.43 1.98
C GLY A 26 -2.52 -9.24 1.34
N GLY A 27 -1.80 -8.18 1.72
CA GLY A 27 -0.39 -7.98 1.39
C GLY A 27 0.54 -8.89 2.21
N SER A 28 1.66 -9.30 1.60
CA SER A 28 2.59 -10.29 2.19
C SER A 28 3.07 -9.91 3.60
N ALA A 29 3.46 -8.66 3.83
CA ALA A 29 3.99 -8.22 5.11
C ALA A 29 2.97 -8.34 6.27
N SER A 30 1.77 -7.79 6.09
CA SER A 30 0.73 -7.88 7.12
C SER A 30 0.27 -9.32 7.33
N SER A 31 0.12 -10.07 6.23
CA SER A 31 -0.29 -11.47 6.27
C SER A 31 0.72 -12.35 7.01
N THR A 32 2.02 -12.18 6.73
CA THR A 32 3.06 -12.92 7.45
C THR A 32 3.05 -12.60 8.95
N LEU A 33 2.93 -11.33 9.34
CA LEU A 33 2.87 -10.96 10.76
C LEU A 33 1.62 -11.50 11.46
N ALA A 34 0.44 -11.42 10.83
CA ALA A 34 -0.80 -11.97 11.39
C ALA A 34 -0.71 -13.49 11.58
N LEU A 35 -0.15 -14.21 10.62
CA LEU A 35 0.02 -15.66 10.71
C LEU A 35 1.06 -16.07 11.76
N LEU A 36 2.18 -15.34 11.86
CA LEU A 36 3.20 -15.56 12.90
C LEU A 36 2.64 -15.25 14.29
N ALA A 37 1.89 -14.15 14.45
CA ALA A 37 1.23 -13.80 15.71
C ALA A 37 0.13 -14.81 16.09
N ALA A 38 -0.53 -15.43 15.11
CA ALA A 38 -1.43 -16.57 15.33
C ALA A 38 -0.69 -17.89 15.63
N GLY A 39 0.64 -17.84 15.72
CA GLY A 39 1.51 -18.95 16.08
C GLY A 39 1.72 -19.95 14.95
N LEU A 40 1.75 -19.55 13.67
CA LEU A 40 2.10 -20.45 12.56
C LEU A 40 3.59 -20.32 12.19
N PRO A 41 4.31 -21.42 11.86
CA PRO A 41 3.91 -22.82 11.91
C PRO A 41 4.23 -23.45 13.29
N GLY A 42 3.66 -22.93 14.36
CA GLY A 42 3.85 -23.39 15.75
C GLY A 42 2.53 -23.72 16.45
N ASN A 43 2.57 -23.81 17.78
CA ASN A 43 1.37 -24.00 18.59
C ASN A 43 0.61 -22.66 18.76
N PRO A 44 -0.74 -22.68 18.73
CA PRO A 44 -1.53 -21.47 18.95
C PRO A 44 -1.27 -20.90 20.34
N GLY A 45 -1.15 -19.58 20.47
CA GLY A 45 -0.99 -18.90 21.77
C GLY A 45 0.45 -18.65 22.24
N THR A 46 1.48 -18.97 21.45
CA THR A 46 2.87 -18.64 21.80
C THR A 46 3.27 -17.24 21.34
N ILE A 47 2.66 -16.19 21.89
CA ILE A 47 3.30 -14.88 21.89
C ILE A 47 4.05 -14.76 23.21
N LEU A 48 5.37 -14.94 23.17
CA LEU A 48 6.24 -14.82 24.34
C LEU A 48 6.11 -13.40 24.93
N GLY A 49 5.70 -13.30 26.19
CA GLY A 49 5.74 -12.05 26.97
C GLY A 49 4.40 -11.34 27.21
N HIS A 50 3.26 -11.90 26.83
CA HIS A 50 1.95 -11.29 27.11
C HIS A 50 1.03 -12.21 27.93
N HIS A 51 0.78 -11.84 29.19
CA HIS A 51 -0.20 -12.48 30.07
C HIS A 51 -1.58 -11.85 29.81
N GLY A 52 -2.32 -12.32 28.80
CA GLY A 52 -3.64 -11.76 28.54
C GLY A 52 -4.48 -12.46 27.48
N THR A 53 -3.87 -13.12 26.49
CA THR A 53 -4.61 -13.99 25.57
C THR A 53 -4.59 -15.39 26.14
N GLY A 54 -5.73 -15.91 26.59
CA GLY A 54 -5.84 -17.29 27.06
C GLY A 54 -5.26 -18.23 25.99
N ALA A 55 -4.46 -19.22 26.40
CA ALA A 55 -3.96 -20.23 25.46
C ALA A 55 -5.15 -20.81 24.66
N GLY A 56 -5.16 -20.61 23.35
CA GLY A 56 -6.25 -21.05 22.47
C GLY A 56 -7.20 -19.95 21.95
N GLU A 57 -7.05 -18.69 22.37
CA GLU A 57 -7.82 -17.59 21.80
C GLU A 57 -7.38 -17.26 20.36
N ARG A 58 -8.37 -16.98 19.50
CA ARG A 58 -8.13 -16.60 18.10
C ARG A 58 -7.56 -15.19 18.04
N LEU A 59 -6.48 -14.99 17.29
CA LEU A 59 -5.90 -13.67 17.08
C LEU A 59 -6.90 -12.78 16.32
N LEU A 60 -7.17 -11.59 16.84
CA LEU A 60 -7.96 -10.59 16.13
C LEU A 60 -7.21 -10.12 14.88
N ALA A 61 -7.75 -10.41 13.70
CA ALA A 61 -7.20 -9.96 12.41
C ALA A 61 -8.12 -8.91 11.81
N VAL A 62 -7.59 -7.73 11.49
CA VAL A 62 -8.38 -6.60 11.00
C VAL A 62 -8.03 -6.27 9.55
N THR A 63 -9.04 -6.21 8.70
CA THR A 63 -8.94 -5.72 7.31
C THR A 63 -9.72 -4.42 7.17
N PHE A 64 -9.10 -3.39 6.61
CA PHE A 64 -9.78 -2.14 6.30
C PHE A 64 -10.31 -2.16 4.86
N ASN A 65 -11.62 -1.99 4.70
CA ASN A 65 -12.29 -1.87 3.41
C ASN A 65 -12.77 -0.43 3.23
N ASP A 66 -12.19 0.28 2.27
CA ASP A 66 -12.53 1.68 1.99
C ASP A 66 -13.65 1.71 0.95
N LEU A 67 -14.87 2.00 1.40
CA LEU A 67 -16.05 2.06 0.55
C LEU A 67 -16.09 3.36 -0.27
N ALA A 68 -15.47 4.43 0.24
CA ALA A 68 -15.50 5.76 -0.39
C ALA A 68 -14.47 5.92 -1.52
N ALA A 69 -13.35 5.20 -1.47
CA ALA A 69 -12.33 5.23 -2.53
C ALA A 69 -12.72 4.54 -3.85
N GLY A 70 -13.91 3.92 -3.90
CA GLY A 70 -14.35 3.10 -5.04
C GLY A 70 -13.69 1.72 -5.06
N GLY A 71 -14.42 0.73 -5.57
CA GLY A 71 -13.92 -0.63 -5.77
C GLY A 71 -12.96 -0.74 -6.96
N GLY A 72 -12.13 -1.78 -6.97
CA GLY A 72 -11.23 -2.07 -8.08
C GLY A 72 -10.70 -3.50 -7.97
N ARG A 73 -10.50 -4.17 -9.11
CA ARG A 73 -10.10 -5.60 -9.15
C ARG A 73 -8.89 -5.94 -8.29
N GLU A 74 -7.87 -5.09 -8.26
CA GLU A 74 -6.68 -5.32 -7.43
C GLU A 74 -7.03 -5.30 -5.94
N ARG A 75 -7.85 -4.32 -5.53
CA ARG A 75 -8.32 -4.18 -4.16
C ARG A 75 -9.27 -5.31 -3.77
N ASP A 76 -10.14 -5.72 -4.69
CA ASP A 76 -11.01 -6.89 -4.51
C ASP A 76 -10.18 -8.17 -4.37
N ALA A 77 -9.10 -8.31 -5.15
CA ALA A 77 -8.17 -9.43 -5.06
C ALA A 77 -7.35 -9.39 -3.75
N GLU A 78 -6.96 -8.22 -3.25
CA GLU A 78 -6.34 -8.05 -1.94
C GLU A 78 -7.29 -8.44 -0.81
N LEU A 79 -8.55 -7.99 -0.86
CA LEU A 79 -9.59 -8.36 0.09
C LEU A 79 -9.88 -9.86 0.04
N GLU A 80 -9.90 -10.46 -1.15
CA GLU A 80 -10.09 -11.91 -1.31
C GLU A 80 -8.91 -12.72 -0.77
N ARG A 81 -7.67 -12.23 -0.99
CA ARG A 81 -6.48 -12.80 -0.33
C ARG A 81 -6.57 -12.68 1.18
N ALA A 82 -7.02 -11.55 1.71
CA ALA A 82 -7.22 -11.37 3.14
C ALA A 82 -8.28 -12.36 3.68
N ARG A 83 -9.41 -12.51 2.98
CA ARG A 83 -10.48 -13.46 3.33
C ARG A 83 -10.02 -14.92 3.31
N SER A 84 -9.27 -15.32 2.29
CA SER A 84 -8.76 -16.69 2.20
C SER A 84 -7.74 -17.01 3.31
N LEU A 85 -6.89 -16.05 3.69
CA LEU A 85 -6.00 -16.19 4.84
C LEU A 85 -6.77 -16.20 6.18
N ALA A 86 -7.81 -15.37 6.29
CA ALA A 86 -8.69 -15.30 7.45
C ALA A 86 -9.50 -16.57 7.71
N ALA A 87 -9.65 -17.46 6.71
CA ALA A 87 -10.28 -18.77 6.89
C ALA A 87 -9.51 -19.68 7.87
N ASN A 88 -8.30 -19.30 8.27
CA ASN A 88 -7.55 -20.00 9.30
C ASN A 88 -8.29 -19.96 10.65
N PRO A 89 -8.57 -21.10 11.30
CA PRO A 89 -9.34 -21.16 12.54
C PRO A 89 -8.66 -20.47 13.74
N ARG A 90 -7.38 -20.12 13.62
CA ARG A 90 -6.64 -19.35 14.64
C ARG A 90 -6.83 -17.84 14.53
N LEU A 91 -7.54 -17.37 13.51
CA LEU A 91 -7.84 -15.95 13.29
C LEU A 91 -9.32 -15.68 13.58
N HIS A 92 -9.58 -14.56 14.25
CA HIS A 92 -10.89 -13.94 14.34
C HIS A 92 -10.87 -12.71 13.46
N HIS A 93 -11.44 -12.83 12.26
CA HIS A 93 -11.34 -11.81 11.22
C HIS A 93 -12.47 -10.78 11.31
N VAL A 94 -12.09 -9.51 11.35
CA VAL A 94 -13.00 -8.36 11.36
C VAL A 94 -12.69 -7.48 10.15
N VAL A 95 -13.72 -7.16 9.38
CA VAL A 95 -13.62 -6.20 8.27
C VAL A 95 -14.21 -4.88 8.73
N VAL A 96 -13.39 -3.83 8.70
CA VAL A 96 -13.76 -2.46 9.07
C VAL A 96 -14.06 -1.71 7.79
N ALA A 97 -15.32 -1.37 7.58
CA ALA A 97 -15.74 -0.52 6.48
C ALA A 97 -15.46 0.95 6.84
N GLY A 98 -14.70 1.65 6.01
CA GLY A 98 -14.56 3.10 6.07
C GLY A 98 -15.41 3.75 4.98
N GLY A 99 -16.36 4.59 5.36
CA GLY A 99 -17.13 5.45 4.48
C GLY A 99 -16.46 6.80 4.26
N GLU A 100 -17.25 7.83 4.00
CA GLU A 100 -16.77 9.20 3.76
C GLU A 100 -16.00 9.77 4.96
N GLU A 101 -16.35 9.36 6.17
CA GLU A 101 -15.66 9.74 7.41
C GLU A 101 -14.20 9.29 7.42
N ALA A 102 -13.88 8.20 6.70
CA ALA A 102 -12.53 7.66 6.60
C ALA A 102 -11.73 8.24 5.42
N LEU A 103 -12.32 9.17 4.65
CA LEU A 103 -11.61 9.81 3.55
C LEU A 103 -10.39 10.58 4.08
N PRO A 104 -9.26 10.50 3.37
CA PRO A 104 -8.13 11.36 3.65
C PRO A 104 -8.56 12.82 3.55
N TYR A 105 -8.14 13.64 4.51
CA TYR A 105 -8.50 15.06 4.57
C TYR A 105 -10.00 15.31 4.85
N ALA A 106 -10.77 14.31 5.30
CA ALA A 106 -11.98 14.60 6.06
C ALA A 106 -11.59 15.24 7.40
N GLY A 107 -12.31 16.29 7.81
CA GLY A 107 -12.04 16.97 9.08
C GLY A 107 -10.75 17.82 9.09
N LEU A 108 -10.41 18.51 7.98
CA LEU A 108 -9.26 19.42 7.88
C LEU A 108 -9.25 20.52 8.97
N ASP A 109 -10.41 20.83 9.54
CA ASP A 109 -10.60 21.71 10.70
C ASP A 109 -10.00 21.14 11.99
N THR A 110 -9.73 19.84 12.05
CA THR A 110 -9.19 19.12 13.22
C THR A 110 -7.75 18.63 13.05
N VAL A 111 -7.17 18.76 11.84
CA VAL A 111 -5.81 18.31 11.52
C VAL A 111 -4.85 19.50 11.53
N PHE A 112 -3.67 19.32 12.14
CA PHE A 112 -2.61 20.33 12.02
C PHE A 112 -2.22 20.49 10.55
N LEU A 113 -2.30 21.73 10.05
CA LEU A 113 -1.82 22.10 8.72
C LEU A 113 -0.35 21.69 8.59
N THR A 114 -0.11 20.62 7.84
CA THR A 114 1.21 20.31 7.31
C THR A 114 1.36 21.02 5.97
N ASP A 115 2.52 21.61 5.70
CA ASP A 115 2.76 22.40 4.49
C ASP A 115 2.53 21.62 3.17
N GLU A 116 2.52 20.28 3.22
CA GLU A 116 2.23 19.45 2.05
C GLU A 116 1.27 18.28 2.39
N PRO A 117 0.14 18.13 1.66
CA PRO A 117 -0.73 16.96 1.76
C PRO A 117 -0.05 15.72 1.14
N GLY A 118 0.82 15.08 1.92
CA GLY A 118 1.57 13.89 1.49
C GLY A 118 0.74 12.59 1.52
N PRO A 119 1.07 11.58 0.70
CA PRO A 119 0.47 10.23 0.75
C PRO A 119 0.58 9.53 2.12
N SER A 120 1.50 9.97 2.97
CA SER A 120 1.64 9.54 4.36
C SER A 120 0.39 9.87 5.20
N LEU A 121 -0.25 11.02 4.97
CA LEU A 121 -1.45 11.45 5.70
C LEU A 121 -2.65 10.56 5.37
N VAL A 122 -2.80 10.19 4.09
CA VAL A 122 -3.79 9.21 3.63
C VAL A 122 -3.62 7.88 4.37
N THR A 123 -2.38 7.41 4.47
CA THR A 123 -2.07 6.15 5.17
C THR A 123 -2.34 6.26 6.67
N ALA A 124 -1.94 7.37 7.30
CA ALA A 124 -2.17 7.61 8.73
C ALA A 124 -3.65 7.70 9.08
N ALA A 125 -4.47 8.39 8.28
CA ALA A 125 -5.91 8.49 8.47
C ALA A 125 -6.57 7.10 8.47
N ARG A 126 -6.26 6.27 7.46
CA ARG A 126 -6.76 4.89 7.36
C ARG A 126 -6.28 4.01 8.52
N HIS A 127 -5.03 4.17 8.96
CA HIS A 127 -4.51 3.45 10.13
C HIS A 127 -5.31 3.77 11.38
N ARG A 128 -5.68 5.03 11.64
CA ARG A 128 -6.47 5.41 12.82
C ARG A 128 -7.81 4.69 12.88
N TYR A 129 -8.56 4.70 11.78
CA TYR A 129 -9.86 4.01 11.69
C TYR A 129 -9.74 2.51 11.95
N ARG A 130 -8.75 1.88 11.33
CA ARG A 130 -8.51 0.45 11.50
C ARG A 130 -8.04 0.10 12.91
N LEU A 131 -7.14 0.88 13.50
CA LEU A 131 -6.62 0.66 14.85
C LEU A 131 -7.69 0.87 15.93
N ALA A 132 -8.64 1.77 15.71
CA ALA A 132 -9.79 1.96 16.61
C ALA A 132 -10.66 0.70 16.73
N ALA A 133 -10.76 -0.08 15.65
CA ALA A 133 -11.45 -1.37 15.62
C ALA A 133 -10.53 -2.58 15.93
N GLY A 134 -9.24 -2.32 16.16
CA GLY A 134 -8.25 -3.32 16.54
C GLY A 134 -8.30 -3.66 18.03
N SER A 135 -7.21 -4.25 18.51
CA SER A 135 -7.00 -4.50 19.94
C SER A 135 -6.05 -3.47 20.55
N ALA A 136 -5.88 -3.52 21.87
CA ALA A 136 -5.03 -2.61 22.61
C ALA A 136 -3.58 -2.60 22.12
N ASP A 137 -3.02 -3.79 21.82
CA ASP A 137 -1.72 -3.94 21.15
C ASP A 137 -1.94 -4.46 19.72
N HIS A 138 -1.49 -3.73 18.71
CA HIS A 138 -1.80 -4.05 17.31
C HIS A 138 -0.56 -4.10 16.43
N ILE A 139 -0.35 -5.24 15.77
CA ILE A 139 0.81 -5.49 14.91
C ILE A 139 0.47 -5.09 13.47
N VAL A 140 1.36 -4.30 12.85
CA VAL A 140 1.18 -3.77 11.50
C VAL A 140 2.36 -4.17 10.59
N GLY A 141 2.07 -4.45 9.32
CA GLY A 141 3.10 -4.72 8.30
C GLY A 141 3.78 -3.47 7.72
N HIS A 142 3.55 -2.29 8.32
CA HIS A 142 4.08 -1.03 7.83
C HIS A 142 5.61 -0.98 7.99
N GLY A 143 6.32 -0.42 7.02
CA GLY A 143 7.79 -0.36 7.04
C GLY A 143 8.50 -1.61 6.48
N ALA A 144 7.79 -2.73 6.27
CA ALA A 144 8.43 -3.96 5.79
C ALA A 144 9.13 -3.80 4.43
N ARG A 145 8.54 -3.02 3.50
CA ARG A 145 9.15 -2.75 2.19
C ARG A 145 10.42 -1.91 2.32
N GLN A 146 10.48 -1.00 3.29
CA GLN A 146 11.63 -0.15 3.56
C GLN A 146 12.78 -0.96 4.17
N VAL A 147 12.48 -1.81 5.16
CA VAL A 147 13.47 -2.68 5.81
C VAL A 147 14.03 -3.72 4.83
N LEU A 148 13.17 -4.29 3.98
CA LEU A 148 13.57 -5.27 2.97
C LEU A 148 14.12 -4.65 1.70
N ASP A 149 14.16 -3.31 1.62
CA ASP A 149 14.59 -2.58 0.42
C ASP A 149 13.87 -3.08 -0.86
N ALA A 150 12.57 -3.37 -0.69
CA ALA A 150 11.74 -4.03 -1.68
C ALA A 150 11.09 -3.04 -2.67
N HIS A 151 11.52 -1.78 -2.70
CA HIS A 151 10.97 -0.78 -3.61
C HIS A 151 11.53 -1.00 -5.03
N PRO A 152 10.70 -1.00 -6.10
CA PRO A 152 11.18 -1.23 -7.46
C PRO A 152 12.30 -0.29 -7.92
N ALA A 153 12.32 0.96 -7.41
CA ALA A 153 13.40 1.93 -7.65
C ALA A 153 14.80 1.40 -7.30
N ARG A 154 14.92 0.42 -6.38
CA ARG A 154 16.19 -0.24 -6.06
C ARG A 154 16.86 -0.86 -7.28
N LEU A 155 16.09 -1.25 -8.31
CA LEU A 155 16.65 -1.74 -9.57
C LEU A 155 17.49 -0.67 -10.29
N ALA A 156 17.10 0.60 -10.20
CA ALA A 156 17.87 1.71 -10.76
C ALA A 156 19.18 1.91 -9.98
N ASP A 157 19.15 1.85 -8.65
CA ASP A 157 20.35 1.95 -7.80
C ASP A 157 21.34 0.82 -8.09
N LEU A 158 20.85 -0.42 -8.21
CA LEU A 158 21.69 -1.57 -8.59
C LEU A 158 22.34 -1.38 -9.97
N LEU A 159 21.70 -0.66 -10.89
CA LEU A 159 22.29 -0.32 -12.19
C LEU A 159 23.35 0.78 -12.08
N LEU A 160 23.12 1.79 -11.23
CA LEU A 160 24.10 2.84 -10.89
C LEU A 160 25.36 2.23 -10.25
N ASP A 161 25.17 1.32 -9.31
CA ASP A 161 26.24 0.60 -8.60
C ASP A 161 26.90 -0.51 -9.44
N ARG A 162 26.47 -0.69 -10.70
CA ARG A 162 26.93 -1.74 -11.62
C ARG A 162 26.72 -3.17 -11.11
N GLN A 163 25.82 -3.39 -10.14
CA GLN A 163 25.50 -4.69 -9.54
C GLN A 163 24.47 -5.51 -10.35
N ARG A 164 24.70 -5.66 -11.66
CA ARG A 164 23.74 -6.28 -12.60
C ARG A 164 23.31 -7.70 -12.23
N ARG A 165 24.20 -8.48 -11.59
CA ARG A 165 23.92 -9.85 -11.15
C ARG A 165 22.80 -9.91 -10.09
N ARG A 166 22.67 -8.86 -9.27
CA ARG A 166 21.66 -8.78 -8.20
C ARG A 166 20.26 -8.45 -8.72
N LEU A 167 20.12 -8.06 -9.99
CA LEU A 167 18.82 -7.82 -10.64
C LEU A 167 18.06 -9.11 -10.94
N LEU A 168 18.76 -10.24 -11.08
CA LEU A 168 18.17 -11.48 -11.57
C LEU A 168 17.06 -12.00 -10.65
N ARG A 169 17.30 -12.00 -9.33
CA ARG A 169 16.33 -12.52 -8.35
C ARG A 169 15.06 -11.65 -8.27
N PRO A 170 15.14 -10.31 -8.15
CA PRO A 170 13.95 -9.45 -8.22
C PRO A 170 13.19 -9.56 -9.54
N MET A 171 13.89 -9.59 -10.69
CA MET A 171 13.22 -9.74 -12.00
C MET A 171 12.49 -11.08 -12.13
N ALA A 172 13.10 -12.18 -11.67
CA ALA A 172 12.46 -13.49 -11.67
C ALA A 172 11.24 -13.54 -10.73
N ALA A 173 11.32 -12.88 -9.57
CA ALA A 173 10.19 -12.76 -8.65
C ALA A 173 9.02 -11.98 -9.28
N LEU A 174 9.33 -10.91 -10.03
CA LEU A 174 8.32 -10.10 -10.72
C LEU A 174 7.64 -10.88 -11.85
N VAL A 175 8.41 -11.58 -12.68
CA VAL A 175 7.88 -12.49 -13.72
C VAL A 175 6.95 -13.55 -13.11
N ARG A 176 7.33 -14.12 -11.95
CA ARG A 176 6.50 -15.09 -11.24
C ARG A 176 5.21 -14.47 -10.69
N ALA A 177 5.26 -13.23 -10.21
CA ALA A 177 4.11 -12.53 -9.66
C ALA A 177 3.07 -12.14 -10.72
N ASP A 178 3.50 -11.89 -11.96
CA ASP A 178 2.63 -11.53 -13.09
C ASP A 178 1.89 -12.73 -13.71
N GLY A 179 2.40 -13.95 -13.47
CA GLY A 179 1.83 -15.20 -13.97
C GLY A 179 2.24 -15.57 -15.41
N PRO A 180 1.82 -16.76 -15.88
CA PRO A 180 2.16 -17.25 -17.22
C PRO A 180 1.27 -16.57 -18.29
N GLY A 181 1.79 -15.52 -18.91
CA GLY A 181 1.18 -14.86 -20.07
C GLY A 181 2.20 -14.60 -21.18
N ALA A 182 1.74 -14.37 -22.42
CA ALA A 182 2.62 -14.08 -23.57
C ALA A 182 3.52 -12.84 -23.35
N GLN A 183 3.09 -11.90 -22.50
CA GLN A 183 3.87 -10.71 -22.13
C GLN A 183 5.00 -11.00 -21.13
N SER A 184 4.93 -12.12 -20.40
CA SER A 184 5.87 -12.53 -19.33
C SER A 184 7.31 -12.68 -19.84
N LEU A 185 7.50 -13.01 -21.12
CA LEU A 185 8.83 -13.10 -21.76
C LEU A 185 9.51 -11.73 -21.95
N PHE A 186 8.74 -10.65 -22.09
CA PHE A 186 9.29 -9.30 -22.30
C PHE A 186 9.47 -8.52 -20.99
N VAL A 187 8.87 -8.98 -19.89
CA VAL A 187 8.92 -8.35 -18.56
C VAL A 187 10.35 -8.01 -18.13
N PRO A 188 11.34 -8.92 -18.19
CA PRO A 188 12.70 -8.59 -17.77
C PRO A 188 13.30 -7.44 -18.57
N PHE A 189 13.01 -7.38 -19.87
CA PHE A 189 13.54 -6.35 -20.76
C PHE A 189 12.86 -4.99 -20.54
N THR A 190 11.53 -4.95 -20.39
CA THR A 190 10.79 -3.70 -20.14
C THR A 190 11.17 -3.10 -18.79
N VAL A 191 11.25 -3.94 -17.75
CA VAL A 191 11.65 -3.53 -16.40
C VAL A 191 13.11 -3.05 -16.38
N TYR A 192 14.02 -3.79 -17.03
CA TYR A 192 15.42 -3.36 -17.16
C TYR A 192 15.54 -2.01 -17.87
N ARG A 193 14.79 -1.78 -18.96
CA ARG A 193 14.80 -0.50 -19.67
C ARG A 193 14.23 0.63 -18.83
N ALA A 194 13.14 0.40 -18.10
CA ALA A 194 12.56 1.39 -17.20
C ALA A 194 13.54 1.76 -16.07
N ALA A 195 14.12 0.76 -15.41
CA ALA A 195 15.14 0.97 -14.38
C ALA A 195 16.37 1.69 -14.91
N ARG A 196 16.82 1.36 -16.13
CA ARG A 196 17.95 2.05 -16.78
C ARG A 196 17.61 3.48 -17.18
N ARG A 197 16.37 3.76 -17.60
CA ARG A 197 15.91 5.13 -17.86
C ARG A 197 15.93 5.93 -16.57
N LEU A 198 15.32 5.42 -15.50
CA LEU A 198 15.30 6.07 -14.19
C LEU A 198 16.72 6.38 -13.69
N ALA A 199 17.61 5.38 -13.71
CA ALA A 199 19.01 5.52 -13.30
C ALA A 199 19.80 6.58 -14.08
N ARG A 200 19.37 6.94 -15.30
CA ARG A 200 20.10 7.85 -16.18
C ARG A 200 19.41 9.18 -16.40
N THR A 201 18.20 9.37 -15.89
CA THR A 201 17.44 10.60 -16.08
C THR A 201 18.03 11.68 -15.16
N PRO A 202 18.68 12.73 -15.70
CA PRO A 202 19.16 13.84 -14.89
C PRO A 202 17.96 14.64 -14.35
N TYR A 203 18.15 15.32 -13.22
CA TYR A 203 17.11 16.11 -12.56
C TYR A 203 16.36 17.06 -13.51
N ARG A 204 17.10 17.80 -14.35
CA ARG A 204 16.51 18.74 -15.33
C ARG A 204 15.59 18.06 -16.35
N GLU A 205 15.95 16.88 -16.84
CA GLU A 205 15.13 16.12 -17.79
C GLU A 205 13.89 15.57 -17.08
N GLY A 206 14.06 15.04 -15.86
CA GLY A 206 12.95 14.58 -15.04
C GLY A 206 11.90 15.65 -14.77
N VAL A 207 12.34 16.86 -14.36
CA VAL A 207 11.43 17.99 -14.11
C VAL A 207 10.67 18.40 -15.38
N ARG A 208 11.34 18.41 -16.54
CA ARG A 208 10.72 18.71 -17.84
C ARG A 208 9.70 17.65 -18.27
N ASP A 209 10.03 16.38 -18.09
CA ASP A 209 9.13 15.27 -18.41
C ASP A 209 7.84 15.38 -17.58
N VAL A 210 7.96 15.64 -16.26
CA VAL A 210 6.81 15.82 -15.37
C VAL A 210 5.97 17.03 -15.78
N ALA A 211 6.60 18.13 -16.11
CA ALA A 211 5.89 19.31 -16.56
C ALA A 211 5.16 19.10 -17.88
N GLY A 212 5.78 18.39 -18.83
CA GLY A 212 5.12 17.95 -20.05
C GLY A 212 3.86 17.14 -19.73
N MET A 213 3.97 16.18 -18.79
CA MET A 213 2.80 15.41 -18.33
C MET A 213 1.71 16.28 -17.71
N LEU A 214 2.07 17.30 -16.92
CA LEU A 214 1.11 18.24 -16.32
C LEU A 214 0.40 19.09 -17.39
N LEU A 215 1.15 19.62 -18.36
CA LEU A 215 0.62 20.45 -19.45
C LEU A 215 -0.27 19.65 -20.40
N GLU A 216 0.11 18.42 -20.71
CA GLU A 216 -0.68 17.48 -21.51
C GLU A 216 -1.84 16.86 -20.72
N ARG A 217 -2.01 17.23 -19.43
CA ARG A 217 -3.00 16.68 -18.49
C ARG A 217 -2.97 15.14 -18.43
N ARG A 218 -1.78 14.56 -18.58
CA ARG A 218 -1.52 13.13 -18.43
C ARG A 218 -1.41 12.80 -16.95
N PHE A 219 -2.55 12.84 -16.28
CA PHE A 219 -2.67 12.42 -14.89
C PHE A 219 -2.84 10.92 -14.80
N THR A 220 -2.34 10.34 -13.73
CA THR A 220 -2.54 8.92 -13.46
C THR A 220 -3.63 8.81 -12.42
N ASP A 221 -4.73 8.15 -12.78
CA ASP A 221 -5.87 8.01 -11.88
C ASP A 221 -5.44 7.34 -10.57
N ALA A 222 -6.02 7.83 -9.46
CA ALA A 222 -5.91 7.19 -8.17
C ALA A 222 -6.46 5.76 -8.30
N GLY A 223 -5.57 4.77 -8.37
CA GLY A 223 -5.93 3.37 -8.58
C GLY A 223 -5.90 2.88 -10.03
N GLY A 224 -5.45 3.70 -10.99
CA GLY A 224 -5.41 3.33 -12.41
C GLY A 224 -4.05 3.57 -13.04
N HIS A 225 -3.32 2.51 -13.36
CA HIS A 225 -2.14 2.54 -14.23
C HIS A 225 -2.52 2.70 -15.71
N GLY A 226 -3.29 3.74 -16.03
CA GLY A 226 -3.69 4.09 -17.40
C GLY A 226 -2.77 5.14 -18.02
N GLY A 227 -1.46 4.89 -18.06
CA GLY A 227 -0.54 5.66 -18.90
C GLY A 227 -0.20 4.85 -20.14
N GLN A 228 -0.54 5.35 -21.33
CA GLN A 228 -0.23 4.72 -22.61
C GLN A 228 1.27 4.35 -22.71
N ILE A 229 1.58 3.07 -22.53
CA ILE A 229 2.80 2.48 -23.08
C ILE A 229 2.35 1.70 -24.33
N ARG A 230 2.51 2.33 -25.50
CA ARG A 230 2.39 1.75 -26.86
C ARG A 230 0.96 1.44 -27.39
N GLY A 231 0.10 2.45 -27.48
CA GLY A 231 -1.00 2.44 -28.46
C GLY A 231 -2.09 1.36 -28.29
N LEU A 232 -2.15 0.69 -27.14
CA LEU A 232 -3.24 -0.18 -26.73
C LEU A 232 -3.89 0.41 -25.47
N PRO A 233 -5.23 0.46 -25.37
CA PRO A 233 -5.91 0.97 -24.19
C PRO A 233 -5.71 -0.03 -23.05
N VAL A 234 -4.71 0.19 -22.20
CA VAL A 234 -4.61 -0.51 -20.91
C VAL A 234 -5.58 0.19 -19.98
N THR A 235 -6.75 -0.43 -19.79
CA THR A 235 -7.68 0.02 -18.76
C THR A 235 -7.06 -0.28 -17.40
N ALA A 236 -7.37 0.53 -16.38
CA ALA A 236 -6.96 0.29 -14.98
C ALA A 236 -7.30 -1.13 -14.45
N ALA A 237 -8.15 -1.87 -15.17
CA ALA A 237 -8.62 -3.20 -14.83
C ALA A 237 -7.63 -4.34 -15.17
N ASP A 238 -6.52 -4.06 -15.87
CA ASP A 238 -5.55 -5.07 -16.34
C ASP A 238 -4.14 -4.94 -15.70
N ALA A 239 -3.95 -4.02 -14.75
CA ALA A 239 -2.62 -3.70 -14.22
C ALA A 239 -2.07 -4.84 -13.34
N GLY A 240 -1.05 -5.54 -13.84
CA GLY A 240 -0.35 -6.62 -13.13
C GLY A 240 0.73 -6.10 -12.17
N ALA A 241 1.40 -7.02 -11.46
CA ALA A 241 2.53 -6.68 -10.58
C ALA A 241 3.66 -5.97 -11.34
N VAL A 242 3.81 -6.30 -12.63
CA VAL A 242 4.76 -5.65 -13.54
C VAL A 242 4.39 -4.19 -13.79
N ASP A 243 3.12 -3.89 -14.06
CA ASP A 243 2.68 -2.51 -14.31
C ASP A 243 2.88 -1.65 -13.07
N ALA A 244 2.58 -2.18 -11.88
CA ALA A 244 2.87 -1.52 -10.60
C ALA A 244 4.38 -1.29 -10.38
N SER A 245 5.22 -2.19 -10.87
CA SER A 245 6.67 -2.04 -10.79
C SER A 245 7.19 -1.00 -11.80
N LEU A 246 6.69 -1.01 -13.04
CA LEU A 246 7.02 -0.02 -14.07
C LEU A 246 6.57 1.38 -13.65
N ALA A 247 5.39 1.46 -13.04
CA ALA A 247 4.83 2.64 -12.41
C ALA A 247 5.78 3.27 -11.38
N ALA A 248 6.39 2.45 -10.53
CA ALA A 248 7.34 2.86 -9.49
C ALA A 248 8.75 3.14 -10.03
N LEU A 249 9.03 2.80 -11.30
CA LEU A 249 10.28 3.11 -12.00
C LEU A 249 10.20 4.43 -12.79
N ALA A 250 9.12 5.20 -12.67
CA ALA A 250 9.04 6.56 -13.19
C ALA A 250 9.81 7.53 -12.28
N TRP A 251 10.45 8.55 -12.88
CA TRP A 251 11.20 9.56 -12.13
C TRP A 251 10.28 10.38 -11.20
N CYS A 252 9.14 10.80 -11.71
CA CYS A 252 8.04 11.38 -10.93
C CYS A 252 6.75 11.21 -11.74
N ARG A 253 5.61 11.09 -11.05
CA ARG A 253 4.29 10.99 -11.66
C ARG A 253 3.37 12.00 -10.99
N PRO A 254 2.66 12.83 -11.78
CA PRO A 254 1.60 13.67 -11.23
C PRO A 254 0.59 12.83 -10.46
N GLY A 255 0.43 13.14 -9.17
CA GLY A 255 -0.54 12.48 -8.32
C GLY A 255 -1.98 12.83 -8.69
N PRO A 256 -2.98 12.17 -8.09
CA PRO A 256 -4.39 12.41 -8.39
C PRO A 256 -4.84 13.86 -8.19
N ALA A 257 -4.24 14.57 -7.22
CA ALA A 257 -4.53 15.98 -6.96
C ALA A 257 -4.06 16.92 -8.10
N ALA A 258 -3.13 16.48 -8.97
CA ALA A 258 -2.64 17.29 -10.08
C ALA A 258 -3.76 17.65 -11.08
N ARG A 259 -4.84 16.86 -11.13
CA ARG A 259 -6.03 17.18 -11.94
C ARG A 259 -6.77 18.44 -11.49
N TRP A 260 -6.57 18.84 -10.23
CA TRP A 260 -7.19 20.02 -9.64
C TRP A 260 -6.37 21.30 -9.87
N LEU A 261 -5.19 21.19 -10.51
CA LEU A 261 -4.42 22.37 -10.90
C LEU A 261 -5.23 23.23 -11.88
N THR A 262 -5.36 24.52 -11.55
CA THR A 262 -6.00 25.51 -12.40
C THR A 262 -5.15 25.80 -13.64
N GLY A 263 -5.77 26.37 -14.68
CA GLY A 263 -5.04 26.81 -15.88
C GLY A 263 -3.94 27.82 -15.55
N GLU A 264 -4.17 28.69 -14.56
CA GLU A 264 -3.19 29.65 -14.05
C GLU A 264 -1.98 28.95 -13.40
N ALA A 265 -2.22 27.96 -12.54
CA ALA A 265 -1.15 27.18 -11.92
C ALA A 265 -0.31 26.42 -12.96
N LEU A 266 -0.96 25.87 -14.00
CA LEU A 266 -0.26 25.22 -15.11
C LEU A 266 0.55 26.21 -15.96
N ALA A 267 0.04 27.43 -16.16
CA ALA A 267 0.76 28.49 -16.86
C ALA A 267 1.98 29.00 -16.07
N GLU A 268 1.89 29.07 -14.74
CA GLU A 268 3.04 29.43 -13.90
C GLU A 268 4.14 28.36 -13.97
N VAL A 269 3.76 27.07 -14.01
CA VAL A 269 4.69 25.96 -14.23
C VAL A 269 5.39 26.08 -15.58
N SER A 270 4.66 26.40 -16.66
CA SER A 270 5.26 26.50 -18.00
C SER A 270 6.27 27.64 -18.13
N VAL A 271 6.08 28.75 -17.41
CA VAL A 271 7.00 29.90 -17.41
C VAL A 271 8.32 29.60 -16.67
N ARG A 272 8.32 28.66 -15.70
CA ARG A 272 9.49 28.35 -14.87
C ARG A 272 10.42 27.27 -15.44
N LEU A 273 10.13 26.73 -16.63
CA LEU A 273 10.82 25.58 -17.24
C LEU A 273 11.61 25.93 -18.51
#